data_AF-A0A7K2P1U1-F1
#
_entry.id   AF-A0A7K2P1U1-F1
#
_cell.length_a   1.000
_cell.length_b   1.000
_cell.length_c   1.000
_cell.angle_alpha   90.00
_cell.angle_beta   90.00
_cell.angle_gamma   90.00
#
_symmetry.space_group_name_H-M   'P 1'
#
loop_
_entity.id
_entity.type
_entity.pdbx_description
1 polymer ?
#
loop_
_entity_poly.entity_id
_entity_poly.type
_entity_poly.pdbx_seq_one_letter_code
_entity_poly.pdbx_strand_id
1 'polypeptide(L)'
;MIDHAHDLASVRAATDRLLTAVGKLDNASVTQSSRLPGWSRGHVLAHLARNADALVNVLEGRPMYVSGEARDADIERDAPRRLDAQLADVRESAARFQDVGAAPADWSRTVELRNGVTDSASRVPFRRWV
;
A
#
# COMPACT_ATOMS: atom_id res chain seq x y z
N MET A 1 12.63 18.46 -8.82
CA MET A 1 13.24 17.22 -9.35
C MET A 1 12.64 16.08 -8.56
N ILE A 2 12.09 15.05 -9.20
CA ILE A 2 11.56 13.88 -8.49
C ILE A 2 12.76 13.07 -8.02
N ASP A 3 12.85 12.80 -6.72
CA ASP A 3 13.88 11.95 -6.13
C ASP A 3 13.21 10.68 -5.60
N HIS A 4 13.12 9.70 -6.50
CA HIS A 4 12.53 8.39 -6.23
C HIS A 4 13.12 7.74 -4.97
N ALA A 5 14.44 7.83 -4.75
CA ALA A 5 15.10 7.18 -3.63
C ALA A 5 14.74 7.88 -2.31
N HIS A 6 14.68 9.21 -2.31
CA HIS A 6 14.20 9.98 -1.18
C HIS A 6 12.73 9.71 -0.87
N ASP A 7 11.87 9.65 -1.89
CA ASP A 7 10.45 9.34 -1.72
C ASP A 7 10.25 7.92 -1.19
N LEU A 8 11.03 6.94 -1.66
CA LEU A 8 11.01 5.56 -1.17
C LEU A 8 11.40 5.48 0.32
N ALA A 9 12.44 6.22 0.73
CA ALA A 9 12.83 6.33 2.14
C ALA A 9 11.74 7.00 2.98
N SER A 10 11.04 8.00 2.44
CA SER A 10 9.91 8.67 3.09
C SER A 10 8.72 7.73 3.29
N VAL A 11 8.39 6.88 2.30
CA VAL A 11 7.37 5.83 2.43
C VAL A 11 7.74 4.85 3.54
N ARG A 12 9.01 4.40 3.62
CA ARG A 12 9.47 3.51 4.69
C ARG A 12 9.27 4.14 6.07
N ALA A 13 9.75 5.37 6.26
CA ALA A 13 9.61 6.07 7.52
C ALA A 13 8.14 6.32 7.92
N ALA A 14 7.26 6.61 6.95
CA ALA A 14 5.82 6.75 7.20
C ALA A 14 5.19 5.41 7.60
N THR A 15 5.59 4.30 6.95
CA THR A 15 5.11 2.95 7.26
C THR A 15 5.52 2.53 8.67
N ASP A 16 6.76 2.80 9.08
CA ASP A 16 7.24 2.49 10.44
C ASP A 16 6.46 3.25 11.52
N ARG A 17 6.14 4.53 11.28
CA ARG A 17 5.29 5.33 12.18
C ARG A 17 3.87 4.77 12.25
N LEU A 18 3.29 4.37 11.11
CA LEU A 18 1.98 3.75 11.06
C LEU A 18 1.96 2.44 11.87
N LEU A 19 2.91 1.53 11.62
CA LEU A 19 3.00 0.25 12.33
C LEU A 19 3.18 0.45 13.84
N THR A 20 3.99 1.43 14.24
CA THR A 20 4.17 1.80 15.65
C THR A 20 2.88 2.30 16.30
N ALA A 21 2.09 3.12 15.59
CA ALA A 21 0.84 3.64 16.09
C ALA A 21 -0.25 2.57 16.16
N VAL A 22 -0.40 1.77 15.10
CA VAL A 22 -1.41 0.71 14.98
C VAL A 22 -1.11 -0.46 15.90
N GLY A 23 0.17 -0.74 16.18
CA GLY A 23 0.59 -1.77 17.13
C GLY A 23 0.14 -1.54 18.57
N LYS A 24 -0.38 -0.35 18.90
CA LYS A 24 -0.96 -0.02 20.21
C LYS A 24 -2.46 -0.34 20.32
N LEU A 25 -3.09 -0.70 19.20
CA LEU A 25 -4.50 -1.07 19.17
C LEU A 25 -4.70 -2.50 19.70
N ASP A 26 -5.96 -2.89 19.86
CA ASP A 26 -6.37 -4.27 20.10
C ASP A 26 -7.30 -4.78 18.98
N ASN A 27 -7.67 -6.06 19.06
CA ASN A 27 -8.56 -6.69 18.09
C ASN A 27 -9.96 -6.06 18.05
N ALA A 28 -10.44 -5.48 19.15
CA ALA A 28 -11.72 -4.77 19.15
C ALA A 28 -11.62 -3.43 18.44
N SER A 29 -10.50 -2.72 18.59
CA SER A 29 -10.26 -1.42 17.98
C SER A 29 -10.17 -1.49 16.46
N VAL A 30 -9.66 -2.60 15.89
CA VAL A 30 -9.58 -2.75 14.43
C VAL A 30 -10.95 -2.92 13.77
N THR A 31 -11.96 -3.42 14.49
CA THR A 31 -13.32 -3.59 13.95
C THR A 31 -14.15 -2.31 14.01
N GLN A 32 -13.77 -1.35 14.86
CA GLN A 32 -14.45 -0.06 14.96
C GLN A 32 -14.26 0.81 13.70
N SER A 33 -15.21 1.71 13.49
CA SER A 33 -15.18 2.70 12.42
C SER A 33 -13.88 3.52 12.41
N SER A 34 -13.34 3.71 11.21
CA SER A 34 -12.30 4.68 10.93
C SER A 34 -12.91 6.08 10.75
N ARG A 35 -12.08 7.06 10.38
CA ARG A 35 -12.55 8.40 9.97
C ARG A 35 -13.11 8.42 8.54
N LEU A 36 -12.90 7.35 7.77
CA LEU A 36 -13.46 7.21 6.43
C LEU A 36 -14.87 6.59 6.54
N PRO A 37 -15.91 7.21 5.95
CA PRO A 37 -17.27 6.67 5.99
C PRO A 37 -17.34 5.24 5.46
N GLY A 38 -18.03 4.37 6.19
CA GLY A 38 -18.23 2.96 5.82
C GLY A 38 -17.02 2.04 6.04
N TRP A 39 -15.85 2.56 6.41
CA TRP A 39 -14.64 1.76 6.59
C TRP A 39 -14.28 1.60 8.05
N SER A 40 -14.07 0.36 8.51
CA SER A 40 -13.39 0.10 9.79
C SER A 40 -11.90 0.41 9.71
N ARG A 41 -11.21 0.47 10.85
CA ARG A 41 -9.74 0.57 10.86
C ARG A 41 -9.09 -0.63 10.17
N GLY A 42 -9.70 -1.82 10.28
CA GLY A 42 -9.31 -3.02 9.54
C GLY A 42 -9.37 -2.83 8.01
N HIS A 43 -10.41 -2.17 7.48
CA HIS A 43 -10.49 -1.85 6.04
C HIS A 43 -9.35 -0.94 5.60
N VAL A 44 -8.99 0.06 6.43
CA VAL A 44 -7.85 0.94 6.13
C VAL A 44 -6.55 0.14 6.07
N LEU A 45 -6.30 -0.74 7.03
CA LEU A 45 -5.08 -1.55 7.07
C LEU A 45 -5.00 -2.53 5.89
N ALA A 46 -6.10 -3.25 5.61
CA ALA A 46 -6.21 -4.14 4.46
C ALA A 46 -5.98 -3.38 3.15
N HIS A 47 -6.60 -2.21 2.98
CA HIS A 47 -6.40 -1.35 1.82
C HIS A 47 -4.94 -0.94 1.66
N LEU A 48 -4.27 -0.53 2.75
CA LEU A 48 -2.87 -0.14 2.70
C LEU A 48 -1.98 -1.30 2.26
N ALA A 49 -2.22 -2.52 2.74
CA ALA A 49 -1.49 -3.71 2.31
C ALA A 49 -1.74 -4.03 0.83
N ARG A 50 -3.01 -4.11 0.41
CA ARG A 50 -3.39 -4.38 -0.99
C ARG A 50 -2.86 -3.30 -1.95
N ASN A 51 -2.79 -2.04 -1.51
CA ASN A 51 -2.21 -0.97 -2.32
C ASN A 51 -0.70 -1.12 -2.51
N ALA A 52 0.04 -1.54 -1.48
CA ALA A 52 1.47 -1.79 -1.63
C ALA A 52 1.74 -2.93 -2.63
N ASP A 53 1.00 -4.04 -2.52
CA ASP A 53 1.07 -5.15 -3.49
C ASP A 53 0.67 -4.70 -4.92
N ALA A 54 -0.35 -3.85 -5.03
CA ALA A 54 -0.76 -3.30 -6.31
C ALA A 54 0.32 -2.41 -6.96
N LEU A 55 1.06 -1.64 -6.17
CA LEU A 55 2.16 -0.82 -6.69
C LEU A 55 3.40 -1.66 -7.02
N VAL A 56 3.64 -2.77 -6.31
CA VAL A 56 4.61 -3.79 -6.74
C VAL A 56 4.25 -4.31 -8.13
N ASN A 57 2.99 -4.67 -8.38
CA ASN A 57 2.56 -5.10 -9.71
C ASN A 57 2.89 -4.06 -10.79
N VAL A 58 2.58 -2.79 -10.54
CA VAL A 58 2.88 -1.67 -11.46
C VAL A 58 4.38 -1.58 -11.76
N LEU A 59 5.22 -1.65 -10.73
CA LEU A 59 6.68 -1.59 -10.87
C LEU A 59 7.27 -2.82 -11.58
N GLU A 60 6.56 -3.95 -11.58
CA GLU A 60 6.92 -5.16 -12.32
C GLU A 60 6.25 -5.24 -13.71
N GLY A 61 5.49 -4.22 -14.12
CA GLY A 61 4.84 -4.17 -15.44
C GLY A 61 3.57 -5.00 -15.54
N ARG A 62 2.94 -5.32 -14.42
CA ARG A 62 1.64 -6.01 -14.32
C ARG A 62 0.52 -4.99 -14.03
N PRO A 63 -0.75 -5.31 -14.36
CA PRO A 63 -1.87 -4.46 -13.99
C PRO A 63 -1.90 -4.18 -12.48
N MET A 64 -2.19 -2.93 -12.11
CA MET A 64 -2.25 -2.51 -10.69
C MET A 64 -3.22 -3.38 -9.89
N TYR A 65 -4.40 -3.64 -10.44
CA TYR A 65 -5.38 -4.60 -9.94
C TYR A 65 -5.90 -5.44 -11.10
N VAL A 66 -6.34 -6.67 -10.81
CA VAL A 66 -7.03 -7.51 -11.80
C VAL A 66 -8.33 -6.84 -12.27
N SER A 67 -9.10 -6.29 -11.33
CA SER A 67 -10.26 -5.44 -11.58
C SER A 67 -10.56 -4.56 -10.36
N GLY A 68 -11.50 -3.63 -10.49
CA GLY A 68 -11.99 -2.85 -9.34
C GLY A 68 -12.70 -3.73 -8.32
N GLU A 69 -13.51 -4.67 -8.79
CA GLU A 69 -14.26 -5.62 -7.97
C GLU A 69 -13.32 -6.57 -7.21
N ALA A 70 -12.26 -7.05 -7.86
CA ALA A 70 -11.25 -7.89 -7.20
C ALA A 70 -10.55 -7.14 -6.06
N ARG A 71 -10.17 -5.88 -6.29
CA ARG A 71 -9.60 -5.01 -5.26
C ARG A 71 -10.57 -4.85 -4.08
N ASP A 72 -11.82 -4.56 -4.36
CA ASP A 72 -12.80 -4.29 -3.31
C ASP A 72 -13.10 -5.56 -2.51
N ALA A 73 -13.27 -6.71 -3.19
CA ALA A 73 -13.43 -8.01 -2.55
C ALA A 73 -12.23 -8.42 -1.67
N ASP A 74 -11.00 -8.14 -2.13
CA ASP A 74 -9.79 -8.38 -1.33
C ASP A 74 -9.78 -7.56 -0.04
N ILE A 75 -10.18 -6.28 -0.11
CA ILE A 75 -10.25 -5.40 1.07
C ILE A 75 -11.32 -5.90 2.04
N GLU A 76 -12.52 -6.21 1.57
CA GLU A 76 -13.63 -6.69 2.40
C GLU A 76 -13.29 -8.02 3.08
N ARG A 77 -12.67 -8.95 2.36
CA ARG A 77 -12.23 -10.23 2.91
C ARG A 77 -11.20 -10.06 4.02
N ASP A 78 -10.29 -9.11 3.86
CA ASP A 78 -9.12 -8.97 4.74
C ASP A 78 -9.35 -7.99 5.90
N ALA A 79 -10.32 -7.08 5.78
CA ALA A 79 -10.70 -6.14 6.83
C ALA A 79 -11.01 -6.76 8.22
N PRO A 80 -11.69 -7.92 8.35
CA PRO A 80 -12.01 -8.50 9.66
C PRO A 80 -10.86 -9.28 10.30
N ARG A 81 -9.68 -9.36 9.67
CA ARG A 81 -8.52 -10.06 10.26
C ARG A 81 -8.11 -9.44 11.60
N ARG A 82 -7.56 -10.29 12.46
CA ARG A 82 -6.95 -9.90 13.74
C ARG A 82 -5.79 -8.93 13.53
N LEU A 83 -5.51 -8.11 14.54
CA LEU A 83 -4.50 -7.06 14.49
C LEU A 83 -3.10 -7.60 14.16
N ASP A 84 -2.72 -8.75 14.71
CA ASP A 84 -1.45 -9.42 14.43
C ASP A 84 -1.28 -9.70 12.92
N ALA A 85 -2.30 -10.28 12.30
CA ALA A 85 -2.33 -10.54 10.86
C ALA A 85 -2.35 -9.25 10.03
N GLN A 86 -3.09 -8.22 10.46
CA GLN A 86 -3.09 -6.91 9.77
C GLN A 86 -1.69 -6.26 9.78
N LEU A 87 -1.01 -6.29 10.94
CA LEU A 87 0.33 -5.72 11.09
C LEU A 87 1.38 -6.49 10.29
N ALA A 88 1.29 -7.82 10.27
CA ALA A 88 2.15 -8.66 9.45
C ALA A 88 1.97 -8.34 7.96
N ASP A 89 0.72 -8.28 7.49
CA ASP A 89 0.41 -8.02 6.09
C ASP A 89 0.89 -6.64 5.63
N VAL A 90 0.66 -5.58 6.43
CA VAL A 90 1.17 -4.24 6.12
C VAL A 90 2.70 -4.22 6.08
N ARG A 91 3.37 -4.92 7.01
CA ARG A 91 4.84 -4.98 7.04
C ARG A 91 5.40 -5.72 5.82
N GLU A 92 4.85 -6.87 5.50
CA GLU A 92 5.32 -7.73 4.40
C GLU A 92 5.08 -7.08 3.04
N SER A 93 3.87 -6.57 2.81
CA SER A 93 3.53 -5.86 1.57
C SER A 93 4.38 -4.59 1.39
N ALA A 94 4.64 -3.84 2.47
CA ALA A 94 5.54 -2.69 2.42
C ALA A 94 7.00 -3.08 2.17
N ALA A 95 7.48 -4.18 2.76
CA ALA A 95 8.84 -4.70 2.49
C ALA A 95 8.99 -5.07 1.02
N ARG A 96 8.03 -5.80 0.43
CA ARG A 96 8.02 -6.10 -1.01
C ARG A 96 8.08 -4.84 -1.86
N PHE A 97 7.29 -3.82 -1.51
CA PHE A 97 7.32 -2.53 -2.20
C PHE A 97 8.68 -1.84 -2.10
N GLN A 98 9.33 -1.89 -0.93
CA GLN A 98 10.68 -1.34 -0.74
C GLN A 98 11.73 -2.09 -1.56
N ASP A 99 11.67 -3.43 -1.58
CA ASP A 99 12.62 -4.26 -2.32
C ASP A 99 12.53 -3.99 -3.83
N VAL A 100 11.32 -3.98 -4.38
CA VAL A 100 11.09 -3.67 -5.80
C VAL A 100 11.41 -2.20 -6.11
N GLY A 101 11.08 -1.29 -5.20
CA GLY A 101 11.42 0.12 -5.28
C GLY A 101 12.94 0.37 -5.29
N ALA A 102 13.72 -0.42 -4.56
CA ALA A 102 15.18 -0.22 -4.46
C ALA A 102 15.97 -0.90 -5.59
N ALA A 103 15.36 -1.85 -6.30
CA ALA A 103 16.02 -2.61 -7.36
C ALA A 103 16.41 -1.73 -8.56
N PRO A 104 17.54 -1.98 -9.24
CA PRO A 104 17.86 -1.30 -10.48
C PRO A 104 16.79 -1.52 -11.54
N ALA A 105 16.26 -0.44 -12.11
CA ALA A 105 15.24 -0.46 -13.15
C ALA A 105 15.31 0.82 -14.01
N ASP A 106 14.60 0.82 -15.14
CA ASP A 106 14.31 2.06 -15.86
C ASP A 106 13.23 2.85 -15.12
N TRP A 107 13.66 3.79 -14.29
CA TRP A 107 12.78 4.67 -13.52
C TRP A 107 12.10 5.76 -14.36
N SER A 108 12.52 5.96 -15.61
CA SER A 108 11.91 6.92 -16.53
C SER A 108 10.71 6.34 -17.27
N ARG A 109 10.59 5.00 -17.35
CA ARG A 109 9.51 4.32 -18.07
C ARG A 109 8.13 4.75 -17.58
N THR A 110 7.18 4.81 -18.51
CA THR A 110 5.77 5.01 -18.22
C THR A 110 5.17 3.76 -17.60
N VAL A 111 4.36 3.95 -16.56
CA VAL A 111 3.56 2.92 -15.90
C VAL A 111 2.10 3.32 -15.91
N GLU A 112 1.21 2.33 -15.90
CA GLU A 112 -0.23 2.54 -15.79
C GLU A 112 -0.71 2.22 -14.36
N LEU A 113 -1.47 3.14 -13.79
CA LEU A 113 -2.14 3.04 -12.50
C LEU A 113 -3.64 2.77 -12.72
N ARG A 114 -4.42 2.83 -11.66
CA ARG A 114 -5.88 2.67 -11.74
C ARG A 114 -6.52 3.71 -12.67
N ASN A 115 -7.60 3.30 -13.36
CA ASN A 115 -8.46 4.12 -14.22
C ASN A 115 -7.72 4.77 -15.42
N GLY A 116 -6.73 4.09 -16.00
CA GLY A 116 -5.99 4.57 -17.16
C GLY A 116 -5.06 5.76 -16.86
N VAL A 117 -4.83 6.09 -15.58
CA VAL A 117 -3.88 7.11 -15.18
C VAL A 117 -2.47 6.59 -15.46
N THR A 118 -1.71 7.29 -16.27
CA THR A 118 -0.29 6.98 -16.52
C THR A 118 0.63 7.92 -15.78
N ASP A 119 1.81 7.42 -15.38
CA ASP A 119 2.86 8.23 -14.76
C ASP A 119 4.25 7.63 -15.03
N SER A 120 5.32 8.32 -14.61
CA SER A 120 6.66 7.75 -14.57
C SER A 120 6.81 6.79 -13.37
N ALA A 121 7.51 5.67 -13.56
CA ALA A 121 7.83 4.74 -12.46
C ALA A 121 8.48 5.44 -11.26
N SER A 122 9.35 6.43 -11.50
CA SER A 122 10.00 7.25 -10.46
C SER A 122 9.02 7.98 -9.51
N ARG A 123 7.76 8.20 -9.91
CA ARG A 123 6.75 8.91 -9.12
C ARG A 123 5.88 8.00 -8.26
N VAL A 124 6.02 6.69 -8.42
CA VAL A 124 5.22 5.70 -7.69
C VAL A 124 5.43 5.78 -6.17
N PRO A 125 6.66 5.91 -5.62
CA PRO A 125 6.83 6.08 -4.17
C PRO A 125 6.17 7.34 -3.63
N PHE A 126 6.27 8.48 -4.34
CA PHE A 126 5.59 9.71 -3.94
C PHE A 126 4.07 9.51 -3.84
N ARG A 127 3.46 8.85 -4.84
CA ARG A 127 2.02 8.55 -4.85
C ARG A 127 1.56 7.62 -3.71
N ARG A 128 2.47 6.82 -3.17
CA ARG A 128 2.20 5.98 -2.00
C ARG A 128 2.31 6.77 -0.69
N TRP A 129 3.12 7.81 -0.67
CA TRP A 129 3.38 8.63 0.51
C TRP A 129 2.27 9.66 0.76
N VAL A 130 1.73 10.27 -0.29
CA VAL A 130 0.73 11.37 -0.22
C VAL A 130 -0.73 10.93 -0.26
#